data_AF-A0A9D5IG80-F1
#
_entry.id   AF-A0A9D5IG80-F1
#
_cell.length_a   1.000
_cell.length_b   1.000
_cell.length_c   1.000
_cell.angle_alpha   90.00
_cell.angle_beta   90.00
_cell.angle_gamma   90.00
#
_symmetry.space_group_name_H-M   'P 1'
#
loop_
_entity.id
_entity.type
_entity.pdbx_description
1 polymer ?
#
loop_
_entity_poly.entity_id
_entity_poly.type
_entity_poly.pdbx_seq_one_letter_code
_entity_poly.pdbx_strand_id
1 'polypeptide(L)'
;MSYLVAPGSGERVDVFGEGGGKRTAEAMDVPFLGELPLDPRIRVGGDSGRPVALLGDSDPQSQPFMAMARQIAAVCEGGARRAGPSITIED
;
A
#
# COMPACT_ATOMS: atom_id res chain seq x y z
N MET A 1 -9.75 1.05 -5.24
CA MET A 1 -9.89 2.50 -5.00
C MET A 1 -9.84 2.69 -3.49
N SER A 2 -9.63 3.91 -2.99
CA SER A 2 -9.72 4.13 -1.54
C SER A 2 -11.18 4.09 -1.07
N TYR A 3 -11.39 3.71 0.19
CA TYR A 3 -12.71 3.62 0.82
C TYR A 3 -12.77 4.50 2.08
N LEU A 4 -13.92 5.03 2.46
CA LEU A 4 -14.08 5.73 3.73
C LEU A 4 -14.60 4.76 4.79
N VAL A 5 -14.08 4.84 6.01
CA VAL A 5 -14.74 4.22 7.16
C VAL A 5 -15.67 5.26 7.78
N ALA A 6 -16.97 5.04 7.70
CA ALA A 6 -17.99 5.97 8.14
C ALA A 6 -17.81 6.32 9.63
N PRO A 7 -17.73 7.62 9.99
CA PRO A 7 -17.65 8.03 11.38
C PRO A 7 -18.87 7.52 12.16
N GLY A 8 -18.62 6.88 13.32
CA GLY A 8 -19.68 6.35 14.18
C GLY A 8 -20.03 4.89 13.87
N SER A 9 -20.52 4.60 12.66
CA SER A 9 -20.97 3.23 12.31
C SER A 9 -19.81 2.27 12.02
N GLY A 10 -18.64 2.77 11.62
CA GLY A 10 -17.51 1.95 11.22
C GLY A 10 -17.70 1.22 9.88
N GLU A 11 -18.78 1.53 9.17
CA GLU A 11 -19.10 0.92 7.88
C GLU A 11 -18.14 1.38 6.79
N ARG A 12 -17.79 0.47 5.88
CA ARG A 12 -17.03 0.81 4.68
C ARG A 12 -17.95 1.49 3.67
N VAL A 13 -17.54 2.66 3.19
CA VAL A 13 -18.24 3.44 2.16
C VAL A 13 -17.33 3.63 0.95
N ASP A 14 -17.74 3.11 -0.20
CA ASP A 14 -17.01 3.27 -1.46
C ASP A 14 -17.39 4.59 -2.15
N VAL A 15 -16.83 5.69 -1.65
CA VAL A 15 -17.16 7.08 -2.06
C VAL A 15 -17.03 7.31 -3.57
N PHE A 16 -16.10 6.61 -4.22
CA PHE A 16 -15.81 6.74 -5.66
C PHE A 16 -16.01 5.41 -6.41
N GLY A 17 -16.83 4.51 -5.85
CA GLY A 17 -16.98 3.12 -6.32
C GLY A 17 -15.79 2.23 -5.97
N GLU A 18 -15.87 0.95 -6.35
CA GLU A 18 -14.92 -0.06 -5.93
C GLU A 18 -14.31 -0.91 -7.07
N GLY A 19 -13.22 -1.60 -6.74
CA GLY A 19 -12.61 -2.62 -7.59
C GLY A 19 -11.88 -2.15 -8.83
N GLY A 20 -11.94 -0.85 -9.20
CA GLY A 20 -11.28 -0.33 -10.40
C GLY A 20 -9.77 -0.63 -10.45
N GLY A 21 -9.05 -0.34 -9.36
CA GLY A 21 -7.62 -0.65 -9.25
C GLY A 21 -7.29 -2.15 -9.31
N LYS A 22 -8.16 -3.00 -8.73
CA LYS A 22 -7.99 -4.45 -8.78
C LYS A 22 -8.17 -4.99 -10.21
N ARG A 23 -9.23 -4.56 -10.90
CA ARG A 23 -9.46 -4.91 -12.32
C ARG A 23 -8.33 -4.45 -13.23
N THR A 24 -7.78 -3.26 -12.99
CA THR A 24 -6.61 -2.77 -13.74
C THR A 24 -5.38 -3.63 -13.48
N ALA A 25 -5.11 -3.99 -12.22
CA ALA A 25 -3.99 -4.87 -11.87
C ALA A 25 -4.13 -6.26 -12.53
N GLU A 26 -5.33 -6.84 -12.51
CA GLU A 26 -5.65 -8.09 -13.20
C GLU A 26 -5.45 -7.98 -14.72
N ALA A 27 -5.92 -6.89 -15.34
CA ALA A 27 -5.77 -6.67 -16.78
C ALA A 27 -4.31 -6.46 -17.22
N MET A 28 -3.46 -5.97 -16.32
CA MET A 28 -2.03 -5.75 -16.56
C MET A 28 -1.16 -6.93 -16.12
N ASP A 29 -1.74 -8.00 -15.57
CA ASP A 29 -1.03 -9.15 -14.98
C ASP A 29 0.03 -8.73 -13.94
N VAL A 30 -0.36 -7.79 -13.06
CA VAL A 30 0.48 -7.32 -11.95
C VAL A 30 -0.18 -7.58 -10.60
N PRO A 31 0.59 -7.77 -9.52
CA PRO A 31 0.02 -7.98 -8.20
C PRO A 31 -0.84 -6.79 -7.73
N PHE A 32 -2.03 -7.08 -7.23
CA PHE A 32 -2.85 -6.10 -6.52
C PHE A 32 -2.43 -6.05 -5.05
N LEU A 33 -1.86 -4.92 -4.62
CA LEU A 33 -1.32 -4.76 -3.26
C LEU A 33 -2.39 -4.44 -2.20
N GLY A 34 -3.54 -3.92 -2.61
CA GLY A 34 -4.65 -3.63 -1.69
C GLY A 34 -5.24 -2.24 -1.86
N GLU A 35 -6.00 -1.83 -0.85
CA GLU A 35 -6.71 -0.55 -0.79
C GLU A 35 -6.42 0.15 0.54
N LEU A 36 -6.35 1.48 0.50
CA LEU A 36 -6.16 2.32 1.68
C LEU A 36 -7.43 3.07 2.04
N PRO A 37 -7.74 3.24 3.34
CA PRO A 37 -8.85 4.06 3.76
C PRO A 37 -8.59 5.55 3.47
N LEU A 38 -9.66 6.30 3.22
CA LEU A 38 -9.66 7.76 3.18
C LEU A 38 -9.70 8.28 4.62
N ASP A 39 -8.53 8.36 5.25
CA ASP A 39 -8.37 8.89 6.60
C ASP A 39 -7.49 10.16 6.58
N PRO A 40 -7.99 11.32 7.07
CA PRO A 40 -7.19 12.53 7.17
C PRO A 40 -5.86 12.37 7.92
N ARG A 41 -5.78 11.43 8.87
CA ARG A 41 -4.56 11.12 9.63
C ARG A 41 -3.44 10.61 8.73
N ILE A 42 -3.74 9.94 7.62
CA ILE A 42 -2.74 9.51 6.64
C ILE A 42 -2.03 10.75 6.06
N ARG A 43 -2.81 11.72 5.57
CA ARG A 43 -2.27 12.98 5.03
C ARG A 43 -1.54 13.77 6.11
N VAL A 44 -2.16 13.99 7.27
CA VAL A 44 -1.54 14.76 8.37
C VAL A 44 -0.22 14.11 8.82
N GLY A 45 -0.20 12.79 8.96
CA GLY A 45 1.01 12.04 9.32
C GLY A 45 2.10 12.18 8.26
N GLY A 46 1.76 12.10 6.99
CA GLY A 46 2.68 12.36 5.87
C GLY A 46 3.26 13.77 5.92
N ASP A 47 2.39 14.78 6.00
CA ASP A 47 2.79 16.20 5.98
C ASP A 47 3.66 16.58 7.19
N SER A 48 3.44 15.93 8.34
CA SER A 48 4.19 16.19 9.58
C SER A 48 5.46 15.34 9.74
N GLY A 49 5.75 14.44 8.81
CA GLY A 49 6.86 13.49 8.93
C GLY A 49 6.65 12.38 9.97
N ARG A 50 5.41 12.17 10.42
CA ARG A 50 4.99 11.11 11.36
C ARG A 50 3.89 10.24 10.75
N PRO A 51 4.19 9.49 9.67
CA PRO A 51 3.17 8.75 8.93
C PRO A 51 2.50 7.66 9.77
N VAL A 52 1.23 7.37 9.45
CA VAL A 52 0.43 6.38 10.19
C VAL A 52 1.03 4.97 10.17
N ALA A 53 1.84 4.64 9.16
CA ALA A 53 2.55 3.37 9.07
C ALA A 53 3.56 3.15 10.23
N LEU A 54 4.01 4.22 10.90
CA LEU A 54 4.91 4.12 12.05
C LEU A 54 4.19 3.80 13.37
N LEU A 55 2.85 3.78 13.37
CA LEU A 55 2.06 3.51 14.59
C LEU A 55 2.08 2.01 14.99
N GLY A 56 2.61 1.13 14.14
CA GLY A 56 2.74 -0.30 14.40
C GLY A 56 1.48 -1.11 14.09
N ASP A 57 1.53 -2.44 14.27
CA ASP A 57 0.47 -3.36 13.86
C ASP A 57 -0.82 -3.27 14.71
N SER A 58 -0.76 -2.63 15.89
CA SER A 58 -1.91 -2.44 16.78
C SER A 58 -2.83 -1.30 16.35
N ASP A 59 -2.35 -0.37 15.51
CA ASP A 59 -3.16 0.74 15.00
C ASP A 59 -3.94 0.31 13.74
N PRO A 60 -5.29 0.39 13.72
CA PRO A 60 -6.09 -0.01 12.57
C PRO A 60 -5.77 0.75 11.27
N GLN A 61 -5.26 1.97 11.35
CA GLN A 61 -4.87 2.75 10.17
C GLN A 61 -3.50 2.36 9.61
N SER A 62 -2.65 1.75 10.44
CA SER A 62 -1.34 1.22 10.02
C SER A 62 -1.46 -0.14 9.35
N GLN A 63 -2.43 -0.96 9.77
CA GLN A 63 -2.59 -2.34 9.28
C GLN A 63 -2.64 -2.50 7.76
N PRO A 64 -3.39 -1.67 6.99
CA PRO A 64 -3.38 -1.75 5.53
C PRO A 64 -1.99 -1.50 4.91
N PHE A 65 -1.22 -0.55 5.47
CA PHE A 65 0.15 -0.28 5.02
C PHE A 65 1.07 -1.47 5.29
N MET A 66 0.98 -2.05 6.48
CA MET A 66 1.78 -3.22 6.85
C MET A 66 1.43 -4.46 6.02
N ALA A 67 0.15 -4.64 5.69
CA ALA A 67 -0.30 -5.71 4.78
C ALA A 67 0.30 -5.54 3.38
N MET A 68 0.25 -4.32 2.81
CA MET A 68 0.90 -4.00 1.53
C MET A 68 2.40 -4.25 1.58
N ALA A 69 3.08 -3.79 2.63
CA ALA A 69 4.52 -3.97 2.81
C ALA A 69 4.91 -5.46 2.84
N ARG A 70 4.13 -6.30 3.53
CA ARG A 70 4.34 -7.75 3.57
C ARG A 70 4.18 -8.40 2.20
N GLN A 71 3.18 -7.98 1.42
CA GLN A 71 3.02 -8.47 0.04
C GLN A 71 4.18 -8.06 -0.86
N ILE A 72 4.63 -6.80 -0.77
CA ILE A 72 5.80 -6.33 -1.52
C ILE A 72 7.03 -7.15 -1.15
N ALA A 73 7.28 -7.37 0.15
CA ALA A 73 8.41 -8.18 0.62
C ALA A 73 8.35 -9.60 0.04
N ALA A 74 7.19 -10.26 0.10
CA ALA A 74 7.01 -11.60 -0.46
C ALA A 74 7.27 -11.65 -1.98
N VAL A 75 6.83 -10.64 -2.73
CA VAL A 75 7.10 -10.54 -4.18
C VAL A 75 8.60 -10.36 -4.43
N CYS A 76 9.27 -9.51 -3.67
CA CYS A 76 10.71 -9.27 -3.79
C CYS A 76 11.55 -10.50 -3.40
N GLU A 77 11.12 -11.28 -2.41
CA GLU A 77 11.77 -12.51 -1.97
C GLU A 77 11.58 -13.65 -2.96
N GLY A 78 10.39 -13.76 -3.56
CA GLY A 78 10.06 -14.78 -4.57
C GLY A 78 10.56 -14.48 -5.98
N GLY A 79 10.90 -13.21 -6.28
CA GLY A 79 11.44 -12.80 -7.58
C GLY A 79 12.90 -13.22 -7.74
N ALA A 80 13.26 -13.75 -8.92
CA ALA A 80 14.66 -13.92 -9.28
C ALA A 80 15.36 -12.56 -9.19
N ARG A 81 16.37 -12.42 -8.31
CA ARG A 81 17.25 -11.25 -8.31
C ARG A 81 17.85 -11.15 -9.72
N ARG A 82 17.38 -10.19 -10.52
CA ARG A 82 18.14 -9.82 -11.73
C ARG A 82 19.49 -9.34 -11.25
N ALA A 83 20.55 -10.02 -11.66
CA ALA A 83 21.89 -9.52 -11.48
C ALA A 83 21.92 -8.12 -12.10
N GLY A 84 22.25 -7.11 -11.29
CA GLY A 84 22.48 -5.77 -11.79
C GLY A 84 23.64 -5.78 -12.80
N PRO A 85 23.76 -4.76 -13.67
CA PRO A 85 24.88 -4.67 -14.60
C PRO A 85 26.20 -4.63 -13.82
N SER A 86 27.22 -5.38 -14.28
CA SER A 86 28.58 -5.21 -13.77
C SER A 86 29.15 -3.92 -14.36
N ILE A 87 29.51 -2.97 -13.50
CA ILE A 87 30.23 -1.76 -13.91
C ILE A 87 31.70 -1.97 -13.54
N THR A 88 32.57 -1.95 -14.55
CA THR A 88 34.01 -1.92 -14.38
C THR A 88 34.50 -0.55 -14.83
N ILE A 89 35.24 0.14 -13.96
CA ILE A 89 35.89 1.40 -14.28
C ILE A 89 37.38 1.09 -14.37
N GLU A 90 37.97 1.38 -15.53
CA GLU A 90 39.41 1.29 -15.79
C GLU A 90 39.99 2.71 -15.78
N ASP A 91 41.24 2.86 -15.33
CA ASP A 91 41.95 4.14 -15.22
C ASP A 91 42.29 4.78 -16.58
#